data_AF-A0AA96C6Y5-F1
#
_entry.id   AF-A0AA96C6Y5-F1
#
_cell.length_a   1.000
_cell.length_b   1.000
_cell.length_c   1.000
_cell.angle_alpha   90.00
_cell.angle_beta   90.00
_cell.angle_gamma   90.00
#
_symmetry.space_group_name_H-M   'P 1'
#
loop_
_entity.id
_entity.type
_entity.pdbx_description
1 polymer ?
#
loop_
_entity_poly.entity_id
_entity_poly.type
_entity_poly.pdbx_seq_one_letter_code
_entity_poly.pdbx_strand_id
1 'polypeptide(L)'
;MSVQVSAVPSSSPSIGRSGSVVERRSAEFHESIWGDYFLKYASPSNSMKFKFLGRVEGQVEELKGEVRKMLTDVADKPSQMLHLIDQIQRLGIDYHFEREIDEQLEQIHKSYSQLDHGDFKGDDLHMIALMFRLLRQQGYNISSGNFKESLVIDVRGLLSLYEACHLRCHGDAILEEALPFAITCLESIDERKASTSLVKQVSHALKQPLRKGLPRLEARHYISLYQEEPSHDEVLLALAKLDFNLLQEQHQKELGKITRWWKDIDVARKFPFARDRIVELFFWILGAYFQPKFAVARDILTRVIAMTSILDDIYDVYGTLEELVPFTEAIERYMIHILFLKLLNLIEYV
;
A
#
# COMPACT_ATOMS: atom_id res chain seq x y z
N MET A 1 39.84 -33.56 -50.10
CA MET A 1 40.61 -34.59 -49.38
C MET A 1 40.34 -34.42 -47.90
N SER A 2 39.49 -35.31 -47.41
CA SER A 2 39.05 -35.50 -46.05
C SER A 2 40.13 -36.20 -45.23
N VAL A 3 40.30 -35.80 -43.97
CA VAL A 3 40.86 -36.69 -42.93
C VAL A 3 39.96 -36.59 -41.71
N GLN A 4 39.13 -37.61 -41.54
CA GLN A 4 38.42 -37.96 -40.32
C GLN A 4 39.44 -38.39 -39.26
N VAL A 5 39.28 -37.92 -38.03
CA VAL A 5 39.82 -38.62 -36.85
C VAL A 5 38.63 -39.30 -36.17
N SER A 6 38.65 -40.63 -36.27
CA SER A 6 37.62 -41.54 -35.79
C SER A 6 37.69 -41.67 -34.27
N ALA A 7 36.52 -41.63 -33.64
CA ALA A 7 36.31 -41.98 -32.25
C ALA A 7 36.44 -43.50 -32.06
N VAL A 8 37.01 -43.92 -30.94
CA VAL A 8 36.91 -45.29 -30.40
C VAL A 8 36.08 -45.21 -29.11
N PRO A 9 34.95 -45.93 -28.99
CA PRO A 9 34.21 -46.00 -27.74
C PRO A 9 34.78 -47.12 -26.86
N SER A 10 35.28 -46.78 -25.68
CA SER A 10 35.53 -47.77 -24.62
C SER A 10 34.24 -47.91 -23.80
N SER A 11 33.44 -48.92 -24.12
CA SER A 11 32.33 -49.37 -23.28
C SER A 11 32.87 -50.22 -22.12
N SER A 12 32.48 -49.86 -20.91
CA SER A 12 32.45 -50.76 -19.75
C SER A 12 31.07 -50.65 -19.12
N PRO A 13 30.32 -51.75 -18.97
CA PRO A 13 28.93 -51.71 -18.53
C PRO A 13 28.88 -51.57 -17.01
N SER A 14 28.54 -50.38 -16.51
CA SER A 14 28.11 -50.23 -15.12
C SER A 14 26.64 -50.63 -15.01
N ILE A 15 26.42 -51.74 -14.32
CA ILE A 15 25.15 -52.35 -13.93
C ILE A 15 24.13 -51.29 -13.51
N GLY A 16 22.94 -51.36 -14.13
CA GLY A 16 21.84 -50.44 -13.93
C GLY A 16 21.27 -50.47 -12.50
N ARG A 17 21.25 -49.30 -11.88
CA ARG A 17 20.13 -48.90 -11.01
C ARG A 17 19.24 -48.01 -11.87
N SER A 18 18.11 -48.55 -12.32
CA SER A 18 17.03 -47.73 -12.88
C SER A 18 16.39 -46.93 -11.75
N GLY A 19 17.04 -45.85 -11.31
CA GLY A 19 16.33 -44.78 -10.66
C GLY A 19 15.48 -44.11 -11.73
N SER A 20 14.15 -44.20 -11.61
CA SER A 20 13.26 -43.38 -12.42
C SER A 20 13.69 -41.93 -12.25
N VAL A 21 14.19 -41.29 -13.31
CA VAL A 21 14.46 -39.86 -13.29
C VAL A 21 13.11 -39.19 -13.09
N VAL A 22 12.88 -38.60 -11.92
CA VAL A 22 11.68 -37.82 -11.66
C VAL A 22 11.79 -36.57 -12.50
N GLU A 23 11.00 -36.50 -13.56
CA GLU A 23 10.92 -35.31 -14.42
C GLU A 23 10.14 -34.23 -13.65
N ARG A 24 10.85 -33.16 -13.26
CA ARG A 24 10.27 -32.07 -12.48
C ARG A 24 9.73 -31.00 -13.41
N ARG A 25 8.53 -30.51 -13.11
CA ARG A 25 7.96 -29.35 -13.82
C ARG A 25 8.74 -28.09 -13.45
N SER A 26 8.83 -27.18 -14.40
CA SER A 26 9.44 -25.85 -14.23
C SER A 26 8.48 -24.83 -14.81
N ALA A 27 8.33 -23.70 -14.13
CA ALA A 27 7.53 -22.57 -14.61
C ALA A 27 8.36 -21.51 -15.37
N GLU A 28 9.67 -21.74 -15.53
CA GLU A 28 10.58 -20.84 -16.24
C GLU A 28 10.50 -19.37 -15.78
N PHE A 29 10.45 -19.16 -14.45
CA PHE A 29 10.37 -17.83 -13.89
C PHE A 29 11.56 -16.96 -14.29
N HIS A 30 11.29 -15.74 -14.73
CA HIS A 30 12.35 -14.78 -15.03
C HIS A 30 13.12 -14.36 -13.76
N GLU A 31 14.39 -14.03 -13.93
CA GLU A 31 15.24 -13.51 -12.85
C GLU A 31 14.71 -12.18 -12.30
N SER A 32 15.09 -11.84 -11.07
CA SER A 32 14.75 -10.55 -10.47
C SER A 32 15.33 -9.40 -11.29
N ILE A 33 14.48 -8.43 -11.67
CA ILE A 33 14.91 -7.23 -12.41
C ILE A 33 15.77 -6.28 -11.56
N TRP A 34 15.83 -6.50 -10.24
CA TRP A 34 16.52 -5.60 -9.30
C TRP A 34 17.96 -6.02 -9.02
N GLY A 35 18.31 -7.28 -9.30
CA GLY A 35 19.62 -7.86 -8.96
C GLY A 35 20.08 -7.48 -7.55
N ASP A 36 21.26 -6.85 -7.48
CA ASP A 36 21.89 -6.45 -6.22
C ASP A 36 21.65 -4.97 -5.83
N TYR A 37 20.75 -4.26 -6.55
CA TYR A 37 20.58 -2.80 -6.43
C TYR A 37 20.38 -2.32 -4.98
N PHE A 38 19.60 -3.06 -4.18
CA PHE A 38 19.26 -2.66 -2.81
C PHE A 38 20.31 -3.03 -1.76
N LEU A 39 21.30 -3.87 -2.07
CA LEU A 39 22.35 -4.25 -1.12
C LEU A 39 23.19 -3.05 -0.64
N LYS A 40 23.31 -2.00 -1.46
CA LYS A 40 24.00 -0.76 -1.09
C LYS A 40 23.39 -0.05 0.13
N TYR A 41 22.11 -0.27 0.42
CA TYR A 41 21.41 0.33 1.56
C TYR A 41 21.54 -0.48 2.85
N ALA A 42 22.13 -1.68 2.77
CA ALA A 42 22.24 -2.58 3.88
C ALA A 42 23.41 -2.22 4.83
N SER A 43 24.32 -1.32 4.41
CA SER A 43 25.48 -0.87 5.20
C SER A 43 25.24 0.52 5.81
N PRO A 44 25.58 0.74 7.10
CA PRO A 44 25.36 2.02 7.79
C PRO A 44 26.36 3.13 7.42
N SER A 45 27.31 2.88 6.51
CA SER A 45 28.41 3.77 6.19
C SER A 45 27.99 4.94 5.28
N ASN A 46 27.36 5.96 5.86
CA ASN A 46 27.28 7.32 5.29
C ASN A 46 27.07 8.35 6.41
N SER A 47 28.13 8.71 7.14
CA SER A 47 28.05 9.66 8.28
C SER A 47 27.59 11.06 7.87
N MET A 48 27.80 11.47 6.61
CA MET A 48 27.32 12.74 6.06
C MET A 48 25.78 12.76 5.90
N LYS A 49 25.15 11.60 5.68
CA LYS A 49 23.69 11.47 5.55
C LYS A 49 22.97 11.65 6.89
N PHE A 50 23.59 11.27 8.01
CA PHE A 50 23.01 11.39 9.35
C PHE A 50 22.88 12.84 9.85
N LYS A 51 23.86 13.72 9.58
CA LYS A 51 23.75 15.15 9.94
C LYS A 51 22.68 15.88 9.12
N PHE A 52 22.54 15.50 7.85
CA PHE A 52 21.45 15.98 6.99
C PHE A 52 20.10 15.48 7.49
N LEU A 53 20.01 14.20 7.87
CA LEU A 53 18.81 13.58 8.42
C LEU A 53 18.29 14.29 9.67
N GLY A 54 19.15 14.58 10.65
CA GLY A 54 18.74 15.26 11.88
C GLY A 54 18.23 16.69 11.66
N ARG A 55 18.78 17.41 10.66
CA ARG A 55 18.24 18.72 10.26
C ARG A 55 16.86 18.58 9.61
N VAL A 56 16.68 17.60 8.74
CA VAL A 56 15.41 17.32 8.07
C VAL A 56 14.35 16.87 9.09
N GLU A 57 14.70 16.01 10.05
CA GLU A 57 13.81 15.60 11.14
C GLU A 57 13.34 16.79 11.98
N GLY A 58 14.25 17.71 12.34
CA GLY A 58 13.88 18.95 13.03
C GLY A 58 12.90 19.83 12.23
N GLN A 59 13.14 19.99 10.92
CA GLN A 59 12.23 20.71 10.03
C GLN A 59 10.86 20.03 9.90
N VAL A 60 10.84 18.70 9.84
CA VAL A 60 9.61 17.92 9.80
C VAL A 60 8.79 18.13 11.07
N GLU A 61 9.41 18.15 12.25
CA GLU A 61 8.70 18.43 13.52
C GLU A 61 8.16 19.86 13.60
N GLU A 62 8.91 20.85 13.11
CA GLU A 62 8.43 22.24 12.99
C GLU A 62 7.19 22.33 12.10
N LEU A 63 7.24 21.76 10.90
CA LEU A 63 6.12 21.74 9.96
C LEU A 63 4.90 20.98 10.51
N LYS A 64 5.11 19.88 11.25
CA LYS A 64 4.01 19.21 11.97
C LYS A 64 3.36 20.14 13.00
N GLY A 65 4.15 20.96 13.70
CA GLY A 65 3.63 21.99 14.61
C GLY A 65 2.72 22.99 13.90
N GLU A 66 3.15 23.50 12.74
CA GLU A 66 2.35 24.42 11.93
C GLU A 66 1.06 23.77 11.41
N VAL A 67 1.09 22.51 10.94
CA VAL A 67 -0.12 21.81 10.51
C VAL A 67 -1.12 21.59 11.66
N ARG A 68 -0.65 21.29 12.88
CA ARG A 68 -1.53 21.22 14.06
C ARG A 68 -2.19 22.56 14.38
N LYS A 69 -1.45 23.66 14.19
CA LYS A 69 -2.00 25.00 14.33
C LYS A 69 -3.05 25.27 13.26
N MET A 70 -2.81 24.90 12.00
CA MET A 70 -3.81 25.01 10.91
C MET A 70 -5.11 24.27 11.26
N LEU A 71 -5.01 23.03 11.76
CA LEU A 71 -6.16 22.25 12.23
C LEU A 71 -6.92 22.97 13.36
N THR A 72 -6.19 23.59 14.30
CA THR A 72 -6.79 24.35 15.39
C THR A 72 -7.49 25.63 14.89
N ASP A 73 -6.86 26.35 13.96
CA ASP A 73 -7.35 27.64 13.42
C ASP A 73 -8.65 27.51 12.60
N VAL A 74 -8.93 26.30 12.09
CA VAL A 74 -10.14 25.99 11.32
C VAL A 74 -11.16 25.12 12.07
N ALA A 75 -10.98 24.89 13.39
CA ALA A 75 -11.85 24.05 14.20
C ALA A 75 -13.34 24.47 14.12
N ASP A 76 -13.62 25.77 14.11
CA ASP A 76 -15.00 26.30 14.03
C ASP A 76 -15.54 26.40 12.59
N LYS A 77 -14.82 25.86 11.59
CA LYS A 77 -15.14 25.99 10.15
C LYS A 77 -15.18 24.61 9.46
N PRO A 78 -16.31 23.88 9.53
CA PRO A 78 -16.41 22.50 9.05
C PRO A 78 -15.95 22.30 7.60
N SER A 79 -16.32 23.21 6.68
CA SER A 79 -15.95 23.07 5.26
C SER A 79 -14.43 23.19 5.04
N GLN A 80 -13.77 24.11 5.75
CA GLN A 80 -12.31 24.29 5.68
C GLN A 80 -11.60 23.11 6.35
N MET A 81 -12.13 22.62 7.47
CA MET A 81 -11.64 21.44 8.16
C MET A 81 -11.67 20.19 7.27
N LEU A 82 -12.80 19.90 6.62
CA LEU A 82 -12.93 18.75 5.71
C LEU A 82 -11.93 18.81 4.56
N HIS A 83 -11.73 19.99 3.98
CA HIS A 83 -10.75 20.19 2.90
C HIS A 83 -9.32 19.95 3.40
N LEU A 84 -8.97 20.48 4.57
CA LEU A 84 -7.64 20.31 5.17
C LEU A 84 -7.36 18.84 5.50
N ILE A 85 -8.33 18.14 6.11
CA ILE A 85 -8.22 16.70 6.40
C ILE A 85 -8.01 15.90 5.10
N ASP A 86 -8.76 16.21 4.04
CA ASP A 86 -8.59 15.53 2.75
C ASP A 86 -7.20 15.73 2.16
N GLN A 87 -6.68 16.96 2.20
CA GLN A 87 -5.33 17.27 1.73
C GLN A 87 -4.27 16.50 2.55
N ILE A 88 -4.40 16.49 3.88
CA ILE A 88 -3.49 15.77 4.78
C ILE A 88 -3.49 14.25 4.49
N GLN A 89 -4.66 13.65 4.29
CA GLN A 89 -4.80 12.23 3.95
C GLN A 89 -4.25 11.91 2.56
N ARG A 90 -4.61 12.71 1.54
CA ARG A 90 -4.14 12.50 0.16
C ARG A 90 -2.64 12.75 0.01
N LEU A 91 -2.05 13.66 0.78
CA LEU A 91 -0.60 13.86 0.85
C LEU A 91 0.12 12.77 1.64
N GLY A 92 -0.63 11.91 2.34
CA GLY A 92 -0.08 10.79 3.08
C GLY A 92 0.70 11.20 4.33
N ILE A 93 0.26 12.25 5.01
CA ILE A 93 0.87 12.73 6.26
C ILE A 93 -0.11 12.65 7.45
N ASP A 94 -1.29 12.09 7.21
CA ASP A 94 -2.36 11.84 8.19
C ASP A 94 -1.93 11.02 9.40
N TYR A 95 -1.03 10.07 9.23
CA TYR A 95 -0.54 9.22 10.32
C TYR A 95 0.20 9.99 11.43
N HIS A 96 0.54 11.27 11.23
CA HIS A 96 1.08 12.16 12.27
C HIS A 96 0.01 12.91 13.07
N PHE A 97 -1.23 12.90 12.59
CA PHE A 97 -2.35 13.70 13.07
C PHE A 97 -3.60 12.83 13.33
N GLU A 98 -3.44 11.51 13.53
CA GLU A 98 -4.53 10.54 13.70
C GLU A 98 -5.54 11.04 14.77
N ARG A 99 -5.03 11.48 15.92
CA ARG A 99 -5.85 11.98 17.03
C ARG A 99 -6.59 13.27 16.68
N GLU A 100 -5.90 14.26 16.11
CA GLU A 100 -6.48 15.54 15.73
C GLU A 100 -7.58 15.35 14.67
N ILE A 101 -7.35 14.48 13.68
CA ILE A 101 -8.34 14.16 12.64
C ILE A 101 -9.55 13.47 13.26
N ASP A 102 -9.34 12.49 14.16
CA ASP A 102 -10.41 11.77 14.85
C ASP A 102 -11.32 12.70 15.66
N GLU A 103 -10.71 13.57 16.47
CA GLU A 103 -11.42 14.54 17.31
C GLU A 103 -12.29 15.48 16.44
N GLN A 104 -11.77 15.94 15.30
CA GLN A 104 -12.49 16.86 14.41
C GLN A 104 -13.61 16.18 13.62
N LEU A 105 -13.37 14.97 13.09
CA LEU A 105 -14.42 14.21 12.40
C LEU A 105 -15.55 13.79 13.36
N GLU A 106 -15.22 13.48 14.62
CA GLU A 106 -16.22 13.22 15.66
C GLU A 106 -17.11 14.45 15.92
N GLN A 107 -16.51 15.64 16.02
CA GLN A 107 -17.25 16.89 16.20
C GLN A 107 -18.17 17.17 15.01
N ILE A 108 -17.66 17.05 13.77
CA ILE A 108 -18.45 17.22 12.55
C ILE A 108 -19.62 16.24 12.51
N HIS A 109 -19.39 14.98 12.86
CA HIS A 109 -20.44 13.97 12.92
C HIS A 109 -21.53 14.29 13.95
N LYS A 110 -21.14 14.75 15.15
CA LYS A 110 -22.10 15.16 16.20
C LYS A 110 -22.95 16.33 15.75
N SER A 111 -22.34 17.35 15.16
CA SER A 111 -23.06 18.51 14.61
C SER A 111 -24.02 18.09 13.49
N TYR A 112 -23.57 17.24 12.56
CA TYR A 112 -24.40 16.72 11.48
C TYR A 112 -25.60 15.91 11.99
N SER A 113 -25.42 15.12 13.05
CA SER A 113 -26.50 14.31 13.64
C SER A 113 -27.52 15.13 14.43
N GLN A 114 -27.13 16.31 14.91
CA GLN A 114 -27.99 17.22 15.68
C GLN A 114 -28.78 18.19 14.81
N LEU A 115 -28.31 18.47 13.59
CA LEU A 115 -29.04 19.23 12.60
C LEU A 115 -30.11 18.30 12.00
N ASP A 116 -31.38 18.71 12.09
CA ASP A 116 -32.44 18.10 11.28
C ASP A 116 -31.95 18.13 9.83
N HIS A 117 -32.10 17.02 9.08
CA HIS A 117 -31.37 16.70 7.85
C HIS A 117 -31.34 17.76 6.72
N GLY A 118 -32.01 18.91 6.91
CA GLY A 118 -32.14 20.02 5.97
C GLY A 118 -31.49 21.35 6.36
N ASP A 119 -30.58 21.44 7.35
CA ASP A 119 -29.92 22.72 7.71
C ASP A 119 -28.50 22.92 7.16
N PHE A 120 -27.94 21.94 6.44
CA PHE A 120 -26.83 22.18 5.50
C PHE A 120 -27.38 22.86 4.22
N LYS A 121 -28.06 24.00 4.39
CA LYS A 121 -28.59 24.83 3.30
C LYS A 121 -27.46 25.63 2.68
N GLY A 122 -26.75 25.02 1.72
CA GLY A 122 -25.81 25.74 0.88
C GLY A 122 -24.68 24.90 0.26
N ASP A 123 -24.57 23.62 0.56
CA ASP A 123 -23.32 22.92 0.28
C ASP A 123 -23.25 22.33 -1.14
N ASP A 124 -22.27 22.84 -1.88
CA ASP A 124 -21.67 22.25 -3.07
C ASP A 124 -21.60 20.72 -2.96
N LEU A 125 -21.95 20.01 -4.05
CA LEU A 125 -21.94 18.55 -4.14
C LEU A 125 -20.59 18.00 -3.69
N HIS A 126 -19.51 18.74 -3.97
CA HIS A 126 -18.18 18.46 -3.47
C HIS A 126 -18.15 18.26 -1.95
N MET A 127 -18.70 19.20 -1.19
CA MET A 127 -18.64 19.21 0.27
C MET A 127 -19.45 18.09 0.89
N ILE A 128 -20.67 17.83 0.38
CA ILE A 128 -21.52 16.74 0.87
C ILE A 128 -20.83 15.39 0.62
N ALA A 129 -20.32 15.18 -0.60
CA ALA A 129 -19.64 13.95 -0.94
C ALA A 129 -18.32 13.77 -0.17
N LEU A 130 -17.58 14.86 0.04
CA LEU A 130 -16.34 14.85 0.80
C LEU A 130 -16.59 14.49 2.28
N MET A 131 -17.53 15.17 2.93
CA MET A 131 -17.95 14.86 4.30
C MET A 131 -18.39 13.40 4.41
N PHE A 132 -19.22 12.95 3.45
CA PHE A 132 -19.68 11.58 3.45
C PHE A 132 -18.51 10.59 3.40
N ARG A 133 -17.59 10.84 2.47
CA ARG A 133 -16.43 9.98 2.26
C ARG A 133 -15.55 9.92 3.51
N LEU A 134 -15.16 11.08 4.07
CA LEU A 134 -14.27 11.14 5.24
C LEU A 134 -14.88 10.46 6.48
N LEU A 135 -16.16 10.71 6.76
CA LEU A 135 -16.84 10.10 7.90
C LEU A 135 -16.98 8.57 7.75
N ARG A 136 -17.36 8.07 6.57
CA ARG A 136 -17.43 6.62 6.30
C ARG A 136 -16.05 5.96 6.33
N GLN A 137 -14.99 6.64 5.88
CA GLN A 137 -13.61 6.14 6.01
C GLN A 137 -13.22 5.93 7.48
N GLN A 138 -13.71 6.79 8.37
CA GLN A 138 -13.47 6.71 9.82
C GLN A 138 -14.43 5.77 10.56
N GLY A 139 -15.33 5.09 9.83
CA GLY A 139 -16.25 4.10 10.39
C GLY A 139 -17.59 4.66 10.91
N TYR A 140 -17.87 5.95 10.69
CA TYR A 140 -19.18 6.52 11.04
C TYR A 140 -20.27 6.06 10.07
N ASN A 141 -21.41 5.62 10.61
CA ASN A 141 -22.56 5.20 9.82
C ASN A 141 -23.49 6.38 9.51
N ILE A 142 -23.25 7.03 8.38
CA ILE A 142 -24.07 8.16 7.89
C ILE A 142 -24.93 7.75 6.69
N SER A 143 -26.13 8.31 6.56
CA SER A 143 -27.07 7.99 5.48
C SER A 143 -26.68 8.67 4.16
N SER A 144 -26.96 7.99 3.04
CA SER A 144 -26.75 8.48 1.67
C SER A 144 -27.88 9.40 1.16
N GLY A 145 -28.84 9.76 2.02
CA GLY A 145 -30.10 10.43 1.65
C GLY A 145 -29.97 11.85 1.09
N ASN A 146 -28.79 12.47 1.18
CA ASN A 146 -28.56 13.87 0.84
C ASN A 146 -27.99 14.12 -0.57
N PHE A 147 -27.82 13.09 -1.40
CA PHE A 147 -27.31 13.24 -2.78
C PHE A 147 -28.37 13.62 -3.82
N LYS A 148 -29.50 14.25 -3.43
CA LYS A 148 -30.61 14.55 -4.36
C LYS A 148 -30.33 15.74 -5.29
N GLU A 149 -30.29 15.43 -6.60
CA GLU A 149 -30.65 16.17 -7.85
C GLU A 149 -30.59 17.70 -8.00
N SER A 150 -30.22 18.52 -7.01
CA SER A 150 -30.33 19.98 -7.13
C SER A 150 -29.00 20.72 -7.05
N LEU A 151 -27.96 20.30 -7.77
CA LEU A 151 -26.70 21.07 -7.80
C LEU A 151 -26.13 21.13 -9.21
N VAL A 152 -25.74 22.34 -9.61
CA VAL A 152 -24.90 22.58 -10.79
C VAL A 152 -23.72 21.63 -10.71
N ILE A 153 -23.66 20.68 -11.64
CA ILE A 153 -22.71 19.59 -11.60
C ILE A 153 -21.36 20.12 -12.12
N ASP A 154 -20.53 20.63 -11.22
CA ASP A 154 -19.14 20.92 -11.55
C ASP A 154 -18.29 19.63 -11.50
N VAL A 155 -17.15 19.66 -12.18
CA VAL A 155 -16.30 18.47 -12.32
C VAL A 155 -15.76 17.99 -10.95
N ARG A 156 -15.56 18.92 -10.02
CA ARG A 156 -15.04 18.63 -8.67
C ARG A 156 -16.07 17.91 -7.81
N GLY A 157 -17.32 18.35 -7.85
CA GLY A 157 -18.45 17.70 -7.20
C GLY A 157 -18.66 16.29 -7.71
N LEU A 158 -18.61 16.07 -9.03
CA LEU A 158 -18.69 14.74 -9.64
C LEU A 158 -17.58 13.81 -9.17
N LEU A 159 -16.33 14.29 -9.18
CA LEU A 159 -15.19 13.50 -8.73
C LEU A 159 -15.36 13.09 -7.26
N SER A 160 -15.87 14.01 -6.44
CA SER A 160 -16.09 13.75 -5.01
C SER A 160 -17.20 12.73 -4.78
N LEU A 161 -18.29 12.84 -5.54
CA LEU A 161 -19.38 11.87 -5.54
C LEU A 161 -18.89 10.49 -5.98
N TYR A 162 -18.11 10.42 -7.07
CA TYR A 162 -17.49 9.18 -7.55
C TYR A 162 -16.67 8.51 -6.45
N GLU A 163 -15.79 9.25 -5.77
CA GLU A 163 -14.96 8.70 -4.69
C GLU A 163 -15.80 8.25 -3.48
N ALA A 164 -16.84 9.02 -3.12
CA ALA A 164 -17.77 8.67 -2.05
C ALA A 164 -18.54 7.37 -2.35
N CYS A 165 -18.97 7.17 -3.60
CA CYS A 165 -19.69 5.97 -4.02
C CYS A 165 -18.91 4.67 -3.80
N HIS A 166 -17.57 4.70 -3.79
CA HIS A 166 -16.75 3.51 -3.50
C HIS A 166 -16.73 3.11 -2.01
N LEU A 167 -17.40 3.86 -1.13
CA LEU A 167 -17.62 3.52 0.28
C LEU A 167 -19.01 2.98 0.59
N ARG A 168 -19.85 2.75 -0.43
CA ARG A 168 -21.18 2.18 -0.24
C ARG A 168 -21.11 0.81 0.44
N CYS A 169 -22.13 0.51 1.23
CA CYS A 169 -22.38 -0.79 1.84
C CYS A 169 -23.67 -1.40 1.29
N HIS A 170 -23.96 -2.66 1.64
CA HIS A 170 -25.25 -3.26 1.32
C HIS A 170 -26.40 -2.41 1.89
N GLY A 171 -27.36 -2.05 1.03
CA GLY A 171 -28.50 -1.19 1.38
C GLY A 171 -28.33 0.28 0.99
N ASP A 172 -27.15 0.73 0.55
CA ASP A 172 -26.93 2.09 0.04
C ASP A 172 -27.37 2.22 -1.44
N ALA A 173 -28.64 1.97 -1.74
CA ALA A 173 -29.18 1.96 -3.11
C ALA A 173 -28.91 3.28 -3.89
N ILE A 174 -28.95 4.42 -3.19
CA ILE A 174 -28.65 5.74 -3.79
C ILE A 174 -27.22 5.78 -4.34
N LEU A 175 -26.23 5.23 -3.64
CA LEU A 175 -24.84 5.21 -4.09
C LEU A 175 -24.58 4.13 -5.15
N GLU A 176 -25.41 3.09 -5.19
CA GLU A 176 -25.41 2.10 -6.26
C GLU A 176 -25.88 2.72 -7.58
N GLU A 177 -26.94 3.52 -7.55
CA GLU A 177 -27.45 4.28 -8.69
C GLU A 177 -26.55 5.46 -9.09
N ALA A 178 -25.94 6.14 -8.11
CA ALA A 178 -25.09 7.31 -8.37
C ALA A 178 -23.74 6.97 -9.00
N LEU A 179 -23.18 5.77 -8.77
CA LEU A 179 -21.85 5.43 -9.31
C LEU A 179 -21.82 5.39 -10.85
N PRO A 180 -22.71 4.66 -11.56
CA PRO A 180 -22.73 4.66 -13.02
C PRO A 180 -22.96 6.05 -13.61
N PHE A 181 -23.79 6.86 -12.95
CA PHE A 181 -24.02 8.26 -13.32
C PHE A 181 -22.72 9.08 -13.23
N ALA A 182 -22.03 9.04 -12.08
CA ALA A 182 -20.78 9.77 -11.88
C ALA A 182 -19.70 9.34 -12.88
N ILE A 183 -19.58 8.03 -13.17
CA ILE A 183 -18.66 7.51 -14.20
C ILE A 183 -18.97 8.13 -15.56
N THR A 184 -20.22 8.03 -16.01
CA THR A 184 -20.65 8.53 -17.34
C THR A 184 -20.36 10.03 -17.49
N CYS A 185 -20.66 10.81 -16.45
CA CYS A 185 -20.40 12.25 -16.45
C CYS A 185 -18.90 12.57 -16.44
N LEU A 186 -18.11 11.86 -15.65
CA LEU A 186 -16.65 12.05 -15.57
C LEU A 186 -15.92 11.64 -16.85
N GLU A 187 -16.40 10.62 -17.56
CA GLU A 187 -15.89 10.22 -18.88
C GLU A 187 -16.23 11.25 -19.98
N SER A 188 -17.27 12.05 -19.76
CA SER A 188 -17.80 13.02 -20.73
C SER A 188 -17.44 14.47 -20.40
N ILE A 189 -16.47 14.71 -19.50
CA ILE A 189 -16.12 16.08 -19.09
C ILE A 189 -15.56 16.88 -20.27
N ASP A 190 -15.96 18.15 -20.38
CA ASP A 190 -15.30 19.10 -21.25
C ASP A 190 -14.04 19.60 -20.56
N GLU A 191 -12.88 19.03 -20.90
CA GLU A 191 -11.58 19.35 -20.29
C GLU A 191 -11.26 20.86 -20.29
N ARG A 192 -11.83 21.63 -21.22
CA ARG A 192 -11.67 23.09 -21.31
C ARG A 192 -12.31 23.85 -20.15
N LYS A 193 -13.23 23.22 -19.42
CA LYS A 193 -13.95 23.82 -18.28
C LYS A 193 -13.34 23.45 -16.93
N ALA A 194 -12.27 22.65 -16.91
CA ALA A 194 -11.60 22.20 -15.70
C ALA A 194 -10.12 22.60 -15.70
N SER A 195 -9.52 22.69 -14.51
CA SER A 195 -8.08 22.88 -14.41
C SER A 195 -7.33 21.64 -14.89
N THR A 196 -6.11 21.80 -15.39
CA THR A 196 -5.27 20.67 -15.82
C THR A 196 -5.04 19.67 -14.69
N SER A 197 -4.86 20.13 -13.44
CA SER A 197 -4.77 19.26 -12.26
C SER A 197 -6.06 18.45 -12.09
N LEU A 198 -7.24 19.08 -12.17
CA LEU A 198 -8.52 18.39 -11.98
C LEU A 198 -8.77 17.34 -13.05
N VAL A 199 -8.44 17.62 -14.32
CA VAL A 199 -8.54 16.63 -15.41
C VAL A 199 -7.63 15.43 -15.16
N LYS A 200 -6.38 15.66 -14.71
CA LYS A 200 -5.47 14.58 -14.32
C LYS A 200 -6.03 13.75 -13.16
N GLN A 201 -6.63 14.40 -12.15
CA GLN A 201 -7.27 13.73 -11.02
C GLN A 201 -8.46 12.85 -11.48
N VAL A 202 -9.30 13.35 -12.38
CA VAL A 202 -10.41 12.57 -12.95
C VAL A 202 -9.90 11.36 -13.71
N SER A 203 -8.91 11.54 -14.59
CA SER A 203 -8.31 10.45 -15.37
C SER A 203 -7.68 9.37 -14.48
N HIS A 204 -7.03 9.78 -13.39
CA HIS A 204 -6.47 8.85 -12.41
C HIS A 204 -7.56 8.11 -11.63
N ALA A 205 -8.56 8.83 -11.10
CA ALA A 205 -9.65 8.25 -10.31
C ALA A 205 -10.46 7.22 -11.11
N LEU A 206 -10.77 7.48 -12.39
CA LEU A 206 -11.48 6.54 -13.26
C LEU A 206 -10.70 5.23 -13.49
N LYS A 207 -9.36 5.26 -13.41
CA LYS A 207 -8.52 4.05 -13.47
C LYS A 207 -8.45 3.34 -12.11
N GLN A 208 -8.29 4.12 -11.04
CA GLN A 208 -8.07 3.63 -9.69
C GLN A 208 -8.74 4.60 -8.69
N PRO A 209 -9.90 4.25 -8.12
CA PRO A 209 -10.52 5.09 -7.11
C PRO A 209 -9.67 5.11 -5.84
N LEU A 210 -9.67 6.24 -5.14
CA LEU A 210 -8.84 6.50 -3.95
C LEU A 210 -9.01 5.40 -2.91
N ARG A 211 -10.25 4.96 -2.66
CA ARG A 211 -10.57 3.90 -1.67
C ARG A 211 -9.88 2.57 -1.96
N LYS A 212 -9.57 2.26 -3.21
CA LYS A 212 -8.95 0.99 -3.64
C LYS A 212 -7.46 1.15 -3.96
N GLY A 213 -6.92 2.37 -3.88
CA GLY A 213 -5.50 2.66 -4.13
C GLY A 213 -4.63 2.35 -2.92
N LEU A 214 -3.34 2.11 -3.15
CA LEU A 214 -2.35 1.96 -2.08
C LEU A 214 -1.95 3.34 -1.55
N PRO A 215 -2.09 3.65 -0.24
CA PRO A 215 -1.92 5.00 0.29
C PRO A 215 -0.60 5.69 -0.12
N ARG A 216 0.52 4.95 -0.15
CA ARG A 216 1.82 5.52 -0.57
C ARG A 216 1.92 5.81 -2.07
N LEU A 217 1.27 5.01 -2.92
CA LEU A 217 1.25 5.29 -4.36
C LEU A 217 0.36 6.49 -4.65
N GLU A 218 -0.82 6.53 -4.03
CA GLU A 218 -1.75 7.65 -4.15
C GLU A 218 -1.10 8.94 -3.65
N ALA A 219 -0.42 8.92 -2.50
CA ALA A 219 0.30 10.07 -1.98
C ALA A 219 1.41 10.55 -2.93
N ARG A 220 2.21 9.64 -3.50
CA ARG A 220 3.26 9.98 -4.47
C ARG A 220 2.68 10.69 -5.70
N HIS A 221 1.55 10.19 -6.22
CA HIS A 221 0.87 10.79 -7.35
C HIS A 221 0.30 12.17 -6.98
N TYR A 222 -0.42 12.25 -5.86
CA TYR A 222 -1.10 13.46 -5.42
C TYR A 222 -0.13 14.59 -5.05
N ILE A 223 1.02 14.33 -4.43
CA ILE A 223 2.04 15.36 -4.15
C ILE A 223 2.42 16.14 -5.41
N SER A 224 2.51 15.46 -6.56
CA SER A 224 2.89 16.09 -7.83
C SER A 224 1.76 16.98 -8.37
N LEU A 225 0.51 16.51 -8.26
CA LEU A 225 -0.67 17.28 -8.66
C LEU A 225 -0.90 18.49 -7.75
N TYR A 226 -0.74 18.28 -6.44
CA TYR A 226 -0.89 19.32 -5.43
C TYR A 226 0.10 20.47 -5.65
N GLN A 227 1.35 20.16 -5.99
CA GLN A 227 2.34 21.20 -6.34
C GLN A 227 1.95 22.03 -7.57
N GLU A 228 1.21 21.45 -8.53
CA GLU A 228 0.74 22.18 -9.72
C GLU A 228 -0.46 23.09 -9.43
N GLU A 229 -1.16 22.91 -8.30
CA GLU A 229 -2.33 23.71 -7.94
C GLU A 229 -1.91 25.12 -7.50
N PRO A 230 -2.43 26.20 -8.11
CA PRO A 230 -2.05 27.56 -7.74
C PRO A 230 -2.37 27.95 -6.28
N SER A 231 -3.30 27.24 -5.66
CA SER A 231 -3.79 27.49 -4.29
C SER A 231 -3.26 26.50 -3.27
N HIS A 232 -2.21 25.72 -3.59
CA HIS A 232 -1.67 24.75 -2.64
C HIS A 232 -1.04 25.44 -1.43
N ASP A 233 -1.09 24.77 -0.29
CA ASP A 233 -0.45 25.21 0.93
C ASP A 233 1.01 24.75 0.96
N GLU A 234 1.91 25.71 1.10
CA GLU A 234 3.36 25.47 1.07
C GLU A 234 3.84 24.65 2.29
N VAL A 235 3.20 24.78 3.45
CA VAL A 235 3.53 24.01 4.66
C VAL A 235 3.16 22.55 4.45
N LEU A 236 1.96 22.28 3.95
CA LEU A 236 1.51 20.92 3.63
C LEU A 236 2.40 20.27 2.55
N LEU A 237 2.71 21.00 1.48
CA LEU A 237 3.55 20.49 0.40
C LEU A 237 4.98 20.18 0.88
N ALA A 238 5.57 21.08 1.67
CA ALA A 238 6.90 20.89 2.23
C ALA A 238 6.94 19.67 3.16
N LEU A 239 5.97 19.55 4.08
CA LEU A 239 5.87 18.43 4.99
C LEU A 239 5.72 17.11 4.23
N ALA A 240 4.80 17.05 3.26
CA ALA A 240 4.57 15.85 2.47
C ALA A 240 5.83 15.37 1.73
N LYS A 241 6.59 16.29 1.10
CA LYS A 241 7.83 15.94 0.40
C LYS A 241 8.93 15.46 1.34
N LEU A 242 9.15 16.17 2.45
CA LEU A 242 10.19 15.80 3.41
C LEU A 242 9.86 14.47 4.08
N ASP A 243 8.62 14.29 4.52
CA ASP A 243 8.13 13.07 5.16
C ASP A 243 8.22 11.86 4.21
N PHE A 244 7.75 12.01 2.97
CA PHE A 244 7.80 10.95 1.98
C PHE A 244 9.23 10.47 1.71
N ASN A 245 10.17 11.41 1.58
CA ASN A 245 11.58 11.09 1.34
C ASN A 245 12.25 10.46 2.56
N LEU A 246 11.93 10.93 3.76
CA LEU A 246 12.44 10.37 5.02
C LEU A 246 11.98 8.91 5.19
N LEU A 247 10.68 8.66 4.98
CA LEU A 247 10.11 7.32 4.97
C LEU A 247 10.73 6.44 3.89
N GLN A 248 10.88 6.95 2.67
CA GLN A 248 11.49 6.20 1.58
C GLN A 248 12.93 5.79 1.91
N GLU A 249 13.72 6.66 2.56
CA GLU A 249 15.05 6.31 3.04
C GLU A 249 15.01 5.19 4.08
N GLN A 250 14.07 5.24 5.03
CA GLN A 250 13.87 4.17 6.00
C GLN A 250 13.53 2.85 5.30
N HIS A 251 12.57 2.85 4.38
CA HIS A 251 12.15 1.65 3.63
C HIS A 251 13.29 1.08 2.78
N GLN A 252 14.14 1.93 2.18
CA GLN A 252 15.32 1.48 1.45
C GLN A 252 16.34 0.78 2.36
N LYS A 253 16.56 1.28 3.59
CA LYS A 253 17.43 0.63 4.58
C LYS A 253 16.85 -0.70 5.04
N GLU A 254 15.55 -0.76 5.29
CA GLU A 254 14.83 -2.00 5.62
C GLU A 254 14.98 -3.02 4.49
N LEU A 255 14.65 -2.64 3.25
CA LEU A 255 14.77 -3.49 2.08
C LEU A 255 16.22 -3.95 1.87
N GLY A 256 17.21 -3.09 2.04
CA GLY A 256 18.62 -3.49 1.94
C GLY A 256 18.99 -4.61 2.91
N LYS A 257 18.53 -4.54 4.17
CA LYS A 257 18.74 -5.61 5.16
C LYS A 257 18.04 -6.90 4.76
N ILE A 258 16.82 -6.81 4.25
CA ILE A 258 16.03 -7.94 3.77
C ILE A 258 16.69 -8.59 2.54
N THR A 259 17.15 -7.80 1.57
CA THR A 259 17.88 -8.29 0.40
C THR A 259 19.17 -9.01 0.80
N ARG A 260 19.91 -8.49 1.79
CA ARG A 260 21.10 -9.18 2.32
C ARG A 260 20.71 -10.55 2.90
N TRP A 261 19.71 -10.60 3.76
CA TRP A 261 19.22 -11.86 4.32
C TRP A 261 18.79 -12.86 3.24
N TRP A 262 18.09 -12.38 2.20
CA TRP A 262 17.65 -13.21 1.10
C TRP A 262 18.82 -13.80 0.31
N LYS A 263 19.89 -13.02 0.14
CA LYS A 263 21.15 -13.49 -0.46
C LYS A 263 21.89 -14.49 0.44
N ASP A 264 21.86 -14.30 1.76
CA ASP A 264 22.48 -15.24 2.71
C ASP A 264 21.79 -16.61 2.70
N ILE A 265 20.48 -16.66 2.39
CA ILE A 265 19.76 -17.93 2.16
C ILE A 265 20.25 -18.59 0.87
N ASP A 266 20.66 -17.81 -0.14
CA ASP A 266 21.11 -18.26 -1.45
C ASP A 266 20.00 -19.00 -2.22
N VAL A 267 18.83 -18.33 -2.30
CA VAL A 267 17.61 -18.88 -2.90
C VAL A 267 17.81 -19.26 -4.36
N ALA A 268 18.49 -18.42 -5.14
CA ALA A 268 18.75 -18.67 -6.55
C ALA A 268 19.44 -20.03 -6.79
N ARG A 269 20.37 -20.44 -5.90
CA ARG A 269 21.05 -21.74 -6.02
C ARG A 269 20.31 -22.87 -5.32
N LYS A 270 19.74 -22.63 -4.13
CA LYS A 270 19.09 -23.68 -3.32
C LYS A 270 17.68 -24.02 -3.77
N PHE A 271 16.97 -23.06 -4.34
CA PHE A 271 15.60 -23.16 -4.80
C PHE A 271 15.47 -22.55 -6.22
N PRO A 272 16.20 -23.09 -7.22
CA PRO A 272 16.25 -22.51 -8.57
C PRO A 272 14.92 -22.56 -9.32
N PHE A 273 13.96 -23.34 -8.82
CA PHE A 273 12.59 -23.44 -9.34
C PHE A 273 11.66 -22.35 -8.81
N ALA A 274 12.04 -21.66 -7.73
CA ALA A 274 11.19 -20.69 -7.05
C ALA A 274 11.39 -19.27 -7.61
N ARG A 275 10.33 -18.46 -7.53
CA ARG A 275 10.34 -17.05 -7.93
C ARG A 275 11.26 -16.22 -7.02
N ASP A 276 12.20 -15.49 -7.61
CA ASP A 276 13.02 -14.51 -6.90
C ASP A 276 12.37 -13.11 -6.94
N ARG A 277 11.54 -12.79 -5.94
CA ARG A 277 10.69 -11.59 -5.92
C ARG A 277 10.74 -10.82 -4.60
N ILE A 278 11.89 -10.83 -3.92
CA ILE A 278 12.00 -10.24 -2.57
C ILE A 278 11.63 -8.74 -2.51
N VAL A 279 11.90 -7.99 -3.59
CA VAL A 279 11.59 -6.56 -3.68
C VAL A 279 10.08 -6.34 -3.85
N GLU A 280 9.44 -7.11 -4.72
CA GLU A 280 8.00 -7.08 -4.96
C GLU A 280 7.21 -7.49 -3.71
N LEU A 281 7.71 -8.51 -3.01
CA LEU A 281 7.14 -8.97 -1.75
C LEU A 281 7.28 -7.93 -0.63
N PHE A 282 8.43 -7.25 -0.53
CA PHE A 282 8.55 -6.11 0.38
C PHE A 282 7.59 -4.98 0.02
N PHE A 283 7.43 -4.69 -1.27
CA PHE A 283 6.49 -3.69 -1.77
C PHE A 283 5.03 -4.02 -1.40
N TRP A 284 4.61 -5.28 -1.45
CA TRP A 284 3.29 -5.71 -0.96
C TRP A 284 3.10 -5.40 0.52
N ILE A 285 4.08 -5.73 1.36
CA ILE A 285 4.01 -5.49 2.80
C ILE A 285 4.04 -3.98 3.11
N LEU A 286 4.77 -3.20 2.32
CA LEU A 286 4.74 -1.74 2.40
C LEU A 286 3.35 -1.16 2.10
N GLY A 287 2.61 -1.79 1.18
CA GLY A 287 1.21 -1.45 0.90
C GLY A 287 0.28 -1.68 2.09
N ALA A 288 0.57 -2.68 2.93
CA ALA A 288 -0.19 -2.93 4.16
C ALA A 288 0.17 -1.95 5.29
N TYR A 289 1.46 -1.69 5.52
CA TYR A 289 1.93 -0.84 6.61
C TYR A 289 3.14 0.00 6.18
N PHE A 290 2.95 1.28 5.87
CA PHE A 290 4.05 2.15 5.47
C PHE A 290 4.62 2.98 6.62
N GLN A 291 3.87 3.16 7.71
CA GLN A 291 4.21 4.07 8.82
C GLN A 291 5.50 3.61 9.52
N PRO A 292 6.31 4.53 10.08
CA PRO A 292 7.59 4.21 10.70
C PRO A 292 7.48 3.16 11.82
N LYS A 293 6.40 3.28 12.63
CA LYS A 293 6.10 2.41 13.79
C LYS A 293 6.02 0.91 13.45
N PHE A 294 5.79 0.56 12.19
CA PHE A 294 5.63 -0.82 11.73
C PHE A 294 6.89 -1.43 11.09
N ALA A 295 8.08 -0.85 11.29
CA ALA A 295 9.33 -1.34 10.71
C ALA A 295 9.60 -2.83 11.01
N VAL A 296 9.40 -3.24 12.27
CA VAL A 296 9.59 -4.64 12.70
C VAL A 296 8.55 -5.56 12.05
N ALA A 297 7.30 -5.10 11.99
CA ALA A 297 6.22 -5.85 11.34
C ALA A 297 6.52 -6.06 9.84
N ARG A 298 7.02 -5.02 9.15
CA ARG A 298 7.44 -5.13 7.75
C ARG A 298 8.56 -6.15 7.56
N ASP A 299 9.61 -6.10 8.39
CA ASP A 299 10.72 -7.06 8.29
C ASP A 299 10.24 -8.51 8.50
N ILE A 300 9.44 -8.76 9.52
CA ILE A 300 8.91 -10.11 9.81
C ILE A 300 7.99 -10.57 8.67
N LEU A 301 7.00 -9.76 8.28
CA LEU A 301 6.02 -10.15 7.28
C LEU A 301 6.64 -10.36 5.90
N THR A 302 7.64 -9.57 5.51
CA THR A 302 8.35 -9.78 4.25
C THR A 302 9.13 -11.09 4.25
N ARG A 303 9.75 -11.49 5.37
CA ARG A 303 10.42 -12.79 5.47
C ARG A 303 9.40 -13.93 5.40
N VAL A 304 8.28 -13.80 6.11
CA VAL A 304 7.21 -14.80 6.10
C VAL A 304 6.67 -14.98 4.69
N ILE A 305 6.26 -13.91 4.01
CA ILE A 305 5.68 -14.01 2.67
C ILE A 305 6.71 -14.51 1.63
N ALA A 306 7.99 -14.20 1.79
CA ALA A 306 9.06 -14.74 0.94
C ALA A 306 9.24 -16.25 1.11
N MET A 307 9.21 -16.75 2.35
CA MET A 307 9.22 -18.18 2.61
C MET A 307 7.94 -18.86 2.10
N THR A 308 6.77 -18.22 2.29
CA THR A 308 5.50 -18.71 1.75
C THR A 308 5.53 -18.78 0.22
N SER A 309 6.15 -17.83 -0.47
CA SER A 309 6.31 -17.87 -1.94
C SER A 309 7.14 -19.07 -2.40
N ILE A 310 8.22 -19.43 -1.67
CA ILE A 310 8.98 -20.65 -1.98
C ILE A 310 8.13 -21.89 -1.74
N LEU A 311 7.38 -21.93 -0.63
CA LEU A 311 6.48 -23.05 -0.34
C LEU A 311 5.41 -23.20 -1.42
N ASP A 312 4.80 -22.11 -1.87
CA ASP A 312 3.83 -22.09 -2.98
C ASP A 312 4.44 -22.78 -4.22
N ASP A 313 5.64 -22.34 -4.64
CA ASP A 313 6.38 -22.90 -5.78
C ASP A 313 6.78 -24.38 -5.59
N ILE A 314 6.95 -24.83 -4.34
CA ILE A 314 7.16 -26.25 -4.02
C ILE A 314 5.88 -27.05 -4.32
N TYR A 315 4.70 -26.54 -3.95
CA TYR A 315 3.45 -27.29 -4.10
C TYR A 315 2.88 -27.24 -5.51
N ASP A 316 2.93 -26.11 -6.20
CA ASP A 316 2.25 -25.93 -7.49
C ASP A 316 3.13 -26.30 -8.71
N VAL A 317 4.45 -26.12 -8.60
CA VAL A 317 5.42 -26.35 -9.68
C VAL A 317 6.30 -27.57 -9.39
N TYR A 318 7.07 -27.57 -8.30
CA TYR A 318 8.27 -28.41 -8.20
C TYR A 318 8.05 -29.81 -7.60
N GLY A 319 7.25 -29.93 -6.55
CA GLY A 319 7.07 -31.17 -5.78
C GLY A 319 6.14 -32.16 -6.46
N THR A 320 6.43 -33.46 -6.31
CA THR A 320 5.48 -34.53 -6.69
C THR A 320 4.54 -34.84 -5.53
N LEU A 321 3.41 -35.49 -5.81
CA LEU A 321 2.45 -35.86 -4.76
C LEU A 321 3.11 -36.71 -3.66
N GLU A 322 3.99 -37.64 -4.04
CA GLU A 322 4.72 -38.52 -3.14
C GLU A 322 5.72 -37.77 -2.23
N GLU A 323 6.22 -36.61 -2.68
CA GLU A 323 7.07 -35.72 -1.88
C GLU A 323 6.24 -34.77 -0.99
N LEU A 324 5.14 -34.24 -1.54
CA LEU A 324 4.32 -33.22 -0.89
C LEU A 324 3.49 -33.77 0.28
N VAL A 325 3.02 -35.03 0.19
CA VAL A 325 2.30 -35.67 1.30
C VAL A 325 3.17 -35.75 2.57
N PRO A 326 4.35 -36.40 2.57
CA PRO A 326 5.19 -36.45 3.77
C PRO A 326 5.75 -35.07 4.16
N PHE A 327 5.95 -34.16 3.21
CA PHE A 327 6.34 -32.78 3.52
C PHE A 327 5.25 -32.04 4.33
N THR A 328 3.99 -32.18 3.92
CA THR A 328 2.83 -31.61 4.63
C THR A 328 2.72 -32.21 6.04
N GLU A 329 2.79 -33.54 6.16
CA GLU A 329 2.76 -34.21 7.46
C GLU A 329 3.88 -33.74 8.40
N ALA A 330 5.08 -33.52 7.88
CA ALA A 330 6.22 -33.05 8.66
C ALA A 330 5.97 -31.64 9.23
N ILE A 331 5.40 -30.73 8.42
CA ILE A 331 5.04 -29.38 8.86
C ILE A 331 3.97 -29.46 9.96
N GLU A 332 2.92 -30.24 9.77
CA GLU A 332 1.84 -30.42 10.75
C GLU A 332 2.37 -30.93 12.11
N ARG A 333 3.22 -31.96 12.10
CA ARG A 333 3.83 -32.51 13.32
C ARG A 333 4.72 -31.49 14.03
N TYR A 334 5.50 -30.72 13.28
CA TYR A 334 6.36 -29.69 13.85
C TYR A 334 5.56 -28.54 14.48
N MET A 335 4.46 -28.11 13.85
CA MET A 335 3.55 -27.11 14.43
C MET A 335 2.92 -27.58 15.74
N ILE A 336 2.47 -28.84 15.80
CA ILE A 336 1.94 -29.45 17.03
C ILE A 336 3.02 -29.47 18.13
N HIS A 337 4.26 -29.81 17.79
CA HIS A 337 5.38 -29.82 18.75
C HIS A 337 5.67 -28.42 19.33
N ILE A 338 5.67 -27.37 18.50
CA ILE A 338 5.85 -25.99 18.97
C ILE A 338 4.70 -25.56 19.90
N LEU A 339 3.46 -25.88 19.54
CA LEU A 339 2.29 -25.55 20.37
C LEU A 339 2.36 -26.27 21.73
N PHE A 340 2.78 -27.54 21.72
CA PHE A 340 2.97 -28.33 22.92
C PHE A 340 4.08 -27.76 23.84
N LEU A 341 5.22 -27.36 23.27
CA LEU A 341 6.29 -26.70 24.02
C LEU A 341 5.84 -25.36 24.63
N LYS A 342 5.04 -24.57 23.91
CA LYS A 342 4.47 -23.33 24.44
C LYS A 342 3.46 -23.59 25.57
N LEU A 343 2.65 -24.65 25.46
CA LEU A 343 1.73 -25.09 26.51
C LEU A 343 2.46 -25.56 27.77
N LEU A 344 3.54 -26.33 27.62
CA LEU A 344 4.39 -26.76 28.74
C LEU A 344 5.06 -25.57 29.44
N ASN A 345 5.60 -24.61 28.68
CA ASN A 345 6.16 -23.39 29.24
C ASN A 345 5.11 -22.48 29.91
N LEU A 346 3.82 -22.63 29.61
CA LEU A 346 2.73 -21.94 30.33
C LEU A 346 2.36 -22.65 31.64
N ILE A 347 2.54 -23.97 31.71
CA ILE A 347 2.26 -24.79 32.90
C ILE A 347 3.38 -24.64 33.95
N GLU A 348 4.63 -24.36 33.56
CA GLU A 348 5.72 -24.09 34.52
C GLU A 348 5.62 -22.69 35.21
N TYR A 349 4.68 -21.84 34.80
CA TYR A 349 4.42 -20.52 35.42
C TYR A 349 3.10 -20.45 36.22
N VAL A 350 2.45 -21.60 36.47
CA VAL A 350 1.30 -21.76 37.39
C VAL A 350 1.70 -22.71 38.50
#